data_AF-A0A6A6HW06-F1
#
_entry.id   AF-A0A6A6HW06-F1
#
_cell.length_a   1.000
_cell.length_b   1.000
_cell.length_c   1.000
_cell.angle_alpha   90.00
_cell.angle_beta   90.00
_cell.angle_gamma   90.00
#
_symmetry.space_group_name_H-M   'P 1'
#
loop_
_entity.id
_entity.type
_entity.pdbx_description
1 polymer ?
#
loop_
_entity_poly.entity_id
_entity_poly.type
_entity_poly.pdbx_seq_one_letter_code
_entity_poly.pdbx_strand_id
1 'polypeptide(L)'
;MDLTRPATSPAEDLTSPSALIRALYHEDARQLEQAHFTRDDADYAYALQLQLQEEHEREEEALRAAQRLYDLEVRQNTQPSDRSQFRRKCFVCQQRLNLLEFPSFTPTESCQHVSEACTHCLQGWIASSLQTGGWASVTCPQCRTSLSPRDIRRCLLLNT
;
A
#
# COMPACT_ATOMS: atom_id res chain seq x y z
N MET A 1 69.19 -37.08 -72.59
CA MET A 1 68.59 -37.80 -71.45
C MET A 1 68.36 -36.78 -70.36
N ASP A 2 67.09 -36.56 -70.06
CA ASP A 2 66.57 -35.55 -69.14
C ASP A 2 67.04 -35.75 -67.70
N LEU A 3 67.42 -34.65 -67.05
CA LEU A 3 67.64 -34.53 -65.62
C LEU A 3 66.65 -33.48 -65.09
N THR A 4 65.64 -33.93 -64.35
CA THR A 4 64.65 -33.06 -63.71
C THR A 4 65.25 -32.42 -62.44
N ARG A 5 65.39 -31.09 -62.46
CA ARG A 5 65.73 -30.22 -61.30
C ARG A 5 64.44 -29.61 -60.70
N PRO A 6 64.50 -29.08 -59.47
CA PRO A 6 63.35 -28.97 -58.56
C PRO A 6 62.44 -27.79 -58.89
N ALA A 7 61.15 -27.98 -58.61
CA ALA A 7 60.11 -26.94 -58.70
C ALA A 7 60.33 -25.88 -57.61
N THR A 8 60.92 -24.76 -58.01
CA THR A 8 60.92 -23.52 -57.22
C THR A 8 59.53 -22.90 -57.23
N SER A 9 59.00 -22.70 -56.02
CA SER A 9 57.78 -21.94 -55.70
C SER A 9 57.77 -20.58 -56.41
N PRO A 10 56.64 -20.14 -57.00
CA PRO A 10 56.56 -18.81 -57.57
C PRO A 10 56.47 -17.79 -56.43
N ALA A 11 57.49 -16.94 -56.33
CA ALA A 11 57.38 -15.69 -55.61
C ALA A 11 56.15 -14.95 -56.14
N GLU A 12 55.18 -14.68 -55.27
CA GLU A 12 53.95 -13.98 -55.62
C GLU A 12 54.32 -12.57 -56.12
N ASP A 13 54.06 -12.34 -57.40
CA ASP A 13 54.40 -11.11 -58.11
C ASP A 13 53.47 -9.99 -57.63
N LEU A 14 53.95 -9.19 -56.68
CA LEU A 14 53.25 -8.07 -56.03
C LEU A 14 52.94 -6.89 -56.99
N THR A 15 53.15 -7.05 -58.30
CA THR A 15 52.88 -6.04 -59.33
C THR A 15 51.50 -6.20 -59.98
N SER A 16 50.77 -7.30 -59.71
CA SER A 16 49.41 -7.47 -60.23
C SER A 16 48.41 -6.59 -59.47
N PRO A 17 47.61 -5.76 -60.17
CA PRO A 17 46.58 -4.94 -59.55
C PRO A 17 45.63 -5.74 -58.66
N SER A 18 45.31 -6.99 -59.05
CA SER A 18 44.44 -7.88 -58.29
C SER A 18 45.07 -8.41 -57.00
N ALA A 19 46.40 -8.59 -56.98
CA ALA A 19 47.13 -9.01 -55.79
C ALA A 19 47.26 -7.87 -54.79
N LEU A 20 47.51 -6.65 -55.28
CA LEU A 20 47.51 -5.42 -54.47
C LEU A 20 46.14 -5.13 -53.88
N ILE A 21 45.08 -5.24 -54.68
CA ILE A 21 43.70 -5.05 -54.21
C ILE A 21 43.36 -6.08 -53.12
N ARG A 22 43.72 -7.36 -53.31
CA ARG A 22 43.49 -8.39 -52.30
C ARG A 22 44.30 -8.17 -51.02
N ALA A 23 45.55 -7.72 -51.14
CA ALA A 23 46.40 -7.37 -50.00
C ALA A 23 45.80 -6.18 -49.22
N LEU A 24 45.42 -5.10 -49.91
CA LEU A 24 44.77 -3.93 -49.33
C LEU A 24 43.45 -4.29 -48.64
N TYR A 25 42.60 -5.12 -49.26
CA TYR A 25 41.36 -5.59 -48.63
C TYR A 25 41.59 -6.42 -47.37
N HIS A 26 42.64 -7.26 -47.33
CA HIS A 26 42.97 -8.02 -46.12
C HIS A 26 43.62 -7.14 -45.03
N GLU A 27 44.37 -6.12 -45.43
CA GLU A 27 44.99 -5.15 -44.53
C GLU A 27 43.94 -4.22 -43.92
N ASP A 28 42.99 -3.73 -44.71
CA ASP A 28 41.80 -3.00 -44.26
C ASP A 28 40.91 -3.88 -43.37
N ALA A 29 40.70 -5.17 -43.69
CA ALA A 29 39.91 -6.07 -42.86
C ALA A 29 40.58 -6.33 -41.50
N ARG A 30 41.91 -6.49 -41.46
CA ARG A 30 42.65 -6.58 -40.19
C ARG A 30 42.67 -5.27 -39.44
N GLN A 31 42.77 -4.12 -40.11
CA GLN A 31 42.71 -2.81 -39.48
C GLN A 31 41.30 -2.47 -38.97
N LEU A 32 40.24 -3.01 -39.58
CA LEU A 32 38.85 -2.90 -39.10
C LEU A 32 38.56 -3.88 -37.95
N GLU A 33 39.11 -5.09 -37.97
CA GLU A 33 39.08 -6.01 -36.81
C GLU A 33 39.96 -5.50 -35.67
N GLN A 34 41.07 -4.84 -36.00
CA GLN A 34 41.99 -4.24 -35.03
C GLN A 34 41.56 -2.88 -34.54
N ALA A 35 40.71 -2.11 -35.25
CA ALA A 35 39.99 -0.91 -34.78
C ALA A 35 39.09 -1.27 -33.58
N HIS A 36 39.66 -1.76 -32.49
CA HIS A 36 40.49 -1.11 -31.46
C HIS A 36 39.55 -0.82 -30.31
N PHE A 37 38.96 -1.90 -29.75
CA PHE A 37 38.61 -1.93 -28.33
C PHE A 37 39.93 -1.81 -27.59
N THR A 38 40.35 -0.57 -27.32
CA THR A 38 41.55 -0.32 -26.54
C THR A 38 41.30 -0.74 -25.10
N ARG A 39 42.36 -0.98 -24.31
CA ARG A 39 42.20 -1.22 -22.87
C ARG A 39 41.43 -0.08 -22.21
N ASP A 40 41.58 1.15 -22.71
CA ASP A 40 40.85 2.33 -22.23
C ASP A 40 39.35 2.26 -22.57
N ASP A 41 38.96 1.70 -23.73
CA ASP A 41 37.56 1.46 -24.08
C ASP A 41 36.92 0.35 -23.24
N ALA A 42 37.72 -0.69 -22.90
CA ALA A 42 37.31 -1.76 -22.00
C ALA A 42 37.09 -1.27 -20.58
N ASP A 43 38.03 -0.47 -20.08
CA ASP A 43 38.00 0.12 -18.75
C ASP A 43 36.84 1.14 -18.66
N TYR A 44 36.58 1.90 -19.73
CA TYR A 44 35.41 2.78 -19.84
C TYR A 44 34.08 2.01 -19.86
N ALA A 45 33.98 0.94 -20.66
CA ALA A 45 32.78 0.11 -20.71
C ALA A 45 32.49 -0.56 -19.36
N TYR A 46 33.52 -1.03 -18.66
CA TYR A 46 33.40 -1.59 -17.32
C TYR A 46 33.00 -0.53 -16.29
N ALA A 47 33.62 0.65 -16.31
CA ALA A 47 33.26 1.75 -15.42
C ALA A 47 31.81 2.21 -15.63
N LEU A 48 31.36 2.29 -16.89
CA LEU A 48 29.98 2.63 -17.23
C LEU A 48 29.01 1.54 -16.72
N GLN A 49 29.36 0.27 -16.89
CA GLN A 49 28.53 -0.83 -16.40
C GLN A 49 28.41 -0.81 -14.87
N LEU A 50 29.50 -0.52 -14.15
CA LEU A 50 29.48 -0.37 -12.69
C LEU A 50 28.58 0.81 -12.27
N GLN A 51 28.69 1.96 -12.94
CA GLN A 51 27.84 3.12 -12.66
C GLN A 51 26.36 2.79 -12.86
N LEU A 52 26.01 2.09 -13.94
CA LEU A 52 24.64 1.67 -14.21
C LEU A 52 24.14 0.68 -13.15
N GLN A 53 24.99 -0.22 -12.66
CA GLN A 53 24.66 -1.13 -11.56
C GLN A 53 24.39 -0.35 -10.27
N GLU A 54 25.25 0.59 -9.91
CA GLU A 54 25.04 1.46 -8.74
C GLU A 54 23.75 2.28 -8.86
N GLU A 55 23.45 2.81 -10.05
CA GLU A 55 22.21 3.54 -10.31
C GLU A 55 20.97 2.65 -10.16
N HIS A 56 21.03 1.43 -10.70
CA HIS A 56 19.95 0.45 -10.55
C HIS A 56 19.75 0.04 -9.09
N GLU A 57 20.83 -0.21 -8.35
CA GLU A 57 20.78 -0.52 -6.92
C GLU A 57 20.17 0.64 -6.12
N ARG A 58 20.58 1.88 -6.41
CA ARG A 58 19.99 3.08 -5.80
C ARG A 58 18.51 3.21 -6.11
N GLU A 59 18.10 2.92 -7.35
CA GLU A 59 16.70 2.95 -7.75
C GLU A 59 15.89 1.88 -7.02
N GLU A 60 16.40 0.64 -6.93
CA GLU A 60 15.76 -0.43 -6.18
C GLU A 60 15.64 -0.09 -4.68
N GLU A 61 16.69 0.48 -4.09
CA GLU A 61 16.67 0.93 -2.70
C GLU A 61 15.64 2.03 -2.48
N ALA A 62 15.56 3.00 -3.41
CA ALA A 62 14.57 4.07 -3.38
C ALA A 62 13.15 3.52 -3.51
N LEU A 63 12.90 2.55 -4.40
CA LEU A 63 11.62 1.87 -4.54
C LEU A 63 11.25 1.09 -3.27
N ARG A 64 12.19 0.36 -2.69
CA ARG A 64 11.99 -0.35 -1.41
C ARG A 64 11.70 0.63 -0.27
N ALA A 65 12.36 1.78 -0.25
CA ALA A 65 12.10 2.84 0.72
C ALA A 65 10.70 3.45 0.52
N ALA A 66 10.31 3.75 -0.71
CA ALA A 66 8.99 4.26 -1.06
C ALA A 66 7.90 3.26 -0.65
N GLN A 67 8.09 1.96 -0.92
CA GLN A 67 7.16 0.92 -0.49
C GLN A 67 7.00 0.88 1.03
N ARG A 68 8.10 0.99 1.80
CA ARG A 68 8.03 1.07 3.27
C ARG A 68 7.22 2.28 3.74
N LEU A 69 7.40 3.44 3.11
CA LEU A 69 6.65 4.66 3.44
C LEU A 69 5.15 4.48 3.13
N TYR A 70 4.83 3.91 1.97
CA TYR A 70 3.46 3.59 1.59
C TYR A 70 2.80 2.62 2.59
N ASP A 71 3.48 1.54 2.98
CA ASP A 71 2.98 0.58 3.95
C ASP A 71 2.72 1.23 5.32
N LEU A 72 3.58 2.17 5.74
CA LEU A 72 3.37 2.94 6.97
C LEU A 72 2.15 3.85 6.88
N GLU A 73 1.97 4.55 5.76
CA GLU A 73 0.81 5.41 5.52
C GLU A 73 -0.49 4.60 5.53
N VAL A 74 -0.51 3.44 4.84
CA VAL A 74 -1.66 2.53 4.86
C VAL A 74 -1.96 2.10 6.28
N ARG A 75 -0.96 1.70 7.09
CA ARG A 75 -1.19 1.33 8.50
C ARG A 75 -1.77 2.47 9.33
N GLN A 76 -1.35 3.71 9.10
CA GLN A 76 -1.88 4.88 9.81
C GLN A 76 -3.33 5.19 9.40
N ASN A 77 -3.64 5.12 8.10
CA ASN A 77 -4.98 5.40 7.58
C ASN A 77 -5.98 4.26 7.85
N THR A 78 -5.52 3.01 7.86
CA THR A 78 -6.35 1.82 8.17
C THR A 78 -6.41 1.52 9.66
N GLN A 79 -5.60 2.17 10.50
CA GLN A 79 -5.83 2.12 11.93
C GLN A 79 -7.26 2.59 12.18
N PRO A 80 -8.06 1.81 12.94
CA PRO A 80 -9.38 2.24 13.32
C PRO A 80 -9.24 3.60 13.98
N SER A 81 -9.67 4.66 13.28
CA SER A 81 -9.79 5.98 13.89
C SER A 81 -10.49 5.79 15.23
N ASP A 82 -10.01 6.48 16.26
CA ASP A 82 -10.47 6.41 17.65
C ASP A 82 -12.02 6.30 17.76
N ARG A 83 -12.72 6.94 16.83
CA ARG A 83 -14.18 6.91 16.62
C ARG A 83 -14.80 5.51 16.49
N SER A 84 -14.06 4.49 16.09
CA SER A 84 -14.53 3.10 15.93
C SER A 84 -14.26 2.23 17.16
N GLN A 85 -13.33 2.63 18.04
CA GLN A 85 -13.13 2.01 19.35
C GLN A 85 -14.27 2.36 20.31
N PHE A 86 -14.86 3.56 20.15
CA PHE A 86 -16.02 4.00 20.93
C PHE A 86 -17.35 3.52 20.34
N ARG A 87 -17.50 2.22 20.10
CA ARG A 87 -18.78 1.62 19.71
C ARG A 87 -19.23 0.58 20.74
N ARG A 88 -20.48 0.66 21.17
CA ARG A 88 -21.10 -0.36 22.03
C ARG A 88 -22.36 -0.94 21.38
N LYS A 89 -22.74 -2.14 21.79
CA LYS A 89 -23.96 -2.79 21.33
C LYS A 89 -25.15 -2.31 22.15
N CYS A 90 -26.21 -1.85 21.50
CA CYS A 90 -27.48 -1.57 22.16
C CYS A 90 -28.18 -2.88 22.54
N PHE A 91 -28.60 -3.07 23.79
CA PHE A 91 -29.26 -4.32 24.19
C PHE A 91 -30.69 -4.46 23.62
N VAL A 92 -31.31 -3.35 23.22
CA VAL A 92 -32.68 -3.33 22.66
C VAL A 92 -32.66 -3.66 21.16
N CYS A 93 -32.02 -2.85 20.33
CA CYS A 93 -31.98 -3.06 18.87
C CYS A 93 -30.80 -3.91 18.37
N GLN A 94 -29.89 -4.31 19.27
CA GLN A 94 -28.71 -5.13 18.97
C GLN A 94 -27.71 -4.51 17.97
N GLN A 95 -27.87 -3.23 17.63
CA GLN A 95 -26.97 -2.48 16.74
C GLN A 95 -25.70 -2.05 17.48
N ARG A 96 -24.54 -2.12 16.80
CA ARG A 96 -23.29 -1.50 17.27
C ARG A 96 -23.31 -0.03 16.91
N LEU A 97 -23.44 0.84 17.89
CA LEU A 97 -23.60 2.29 17.71
C LEU A 97 -22.44 3.02 18.39
N ASN A 98 -22.17 4.27 17.98
CA ASN A 98 -21.16 5.10 18.63
C ASN A 98 -21.58 5.39 20.08
N LEU A 99 -20.64 5.56 21.01
CA LEU A 99 -20.96 5.90 22.41
C LEU A 99 -21.81 7.17 22.54
N LEU A 100 -21.70 8.12 21.61
CA LEU A 100 -22.53 9.34 21.56
C LEU A 100 -24.02 9.06 21.32
N GLU A 101 -24.37 7.90 20.75
CA GLU A 101 -25.75 7.44 20.55
C GLU A 101 -26.38 6.88 21.83
N PHE A 102 -25.64 6.84 22.93
CA PHE A 102 -26.11 6.38 24.23
C PHE A 102 -26.24 7.57 25.19
N PRO A 103 -27.26 7.58 26.05
CA PRO A 103 -27.38 8.60 27.08
C PRO A 103 -26.13 8.61 27.97
N SER A 104 -25.56 9.80 28.21
CA SER A 104 -24.44 10.00 29.14
C SER A 104 -24.84 9.91 30.62
N PHE A 105 -26.14 9.73 30.89
CA PHE A 105 -26.72 9.64 32.22
C PHE A 105 -27.58 8.39 32.36
N THR A 106 -27.86 8.01 33.61
CA THR A 106 -28.74 6.88 33.91
C THR A 106 -30.21 7.26 33.68
N PRO A 107 -31.07 6.34 33.21
CA PRO A 107 -32.48 6.65 32.91
C PRO A 107 -33.27 7.24 34.09
N THR A 108 -32.87 6.91 35.33
CA THR A 108 -33.35 7.53 36.57
C THR A 108 -32.21 7.54 37.60
N GLU A 109 -32.29 8.41 38.60
CA GLU A 109 -31.32 8.47 39.73
C GLU A 109 -31.30 7.15 40.53
N SER A 110 -32.39 6.39 40.50
CA SER A 110 -32.49 5.07 41.15
C SER A 110 -31.80 3.94 40.38
N CYS A 111 -31.41 4.15 39.12
CA CYS A 111 -30.69 3.15 38.33
C CYS A 111 -29.23 3.06 38.81
N GLN A 112 -28.79 1.86 39.20
CA GLN A 112 -27.38 1.58 39.55
C GLN A 112 -26.56 1.06 38.36
N HIS A 113 -27.05 1.26 37.14
CA HIS A 113 -26.43 0.79 35.91
C HIS A 113 -26.31 1.93 34.90
N VAL A 114 -25.30 1.84 34.04
CA VAL A 114 -25.20 2.69 32.85
C VAL A 114 -26.30 2.33 31.85
N SER A 115 -26.74 3.29 31.03
CA SER A 115 -27.71 2.99 29.97
C SER A 115 -27.07 2.14 28.88
N GLU A 116 -27.58 0.93 28.68
CA GLU A 116 -27.18 0.07 27.56
C GLU A 116 -28.11 0.17 26.36
N ALA A 117 -29.20 0.92 26.47
CA ALA A 117 -30.05 1.29 25.35
C ALA A 117 -29.55 2.58 24.72
N CYS A 118 -29.54 2.62 23.38
CA CYS A 118 -29.33 3.88 22.67
C CYS A 118 -30.49 4.86 22.92
N THR A 119 -30.23 6.15 22.70
CA THR A 119 -31.18 7.25 22.91
C THR A 119 -32.52 6.99 22.19
N HIS A 120 -32.46 6.58 20.92
CA HIS A 120 -33.64 6.26 20.11
C HIS A 120 -34.49 5.13 20.70
N CYS A 121 -33.88 4.01 21.09
CA CYS A 121 -34.60 2.89 21.69
C CYS A 121 -35.18 3.25 23.06
N LEU A 122 -34.47 4.05 23.86
CA LEU A 122 -34.96 4.52 25.15
C LEU A 122 -36.18 5.43 24.98
N GLN A 123 -36.12 6.38 24.04
CA GLN A 123 -37.25 7.26 23.71
C GLN A 123 -38.46 6.47 23.19
N GLY A 124 -38.23 5.52 22.28
CA GLY A 124 -39.28 4.65 21.74
C GLY A 124 -39.96 3.81 22.82
N TRP A 125 -39.19 3.25 23.76
CA TRP A 125 -39.73 2.51 24.89
C TRP A 125 -40.63 3.37 25.78
N ILE A 126 -40.18 4.58 26.11
CA ILE A 126 -40.94 5.53 26.94
C ILE A 126 -42.22 5.95 26.22
N ALA A 127 -42.13 6.31 24.94
CA ALA A 127 -43.29 6.70 24.13
C ALA A 127 -44.33 5.58 24.05
N SER A 128 -43.90 4.34 23.82
CA SER A 128 -44.79 3.18 23.78
C SER A 128 -45.42 2.87 25.15
N SER A 129 -44.64 2.99 26.23
CA SER A 129 -45.15 2.79 27.59
C SER A 129 -46.22 3.81 27.97
N LEU A 130 -46.01 5.09 27.59
CA LEU A 130 -46.97 6.17 27.80
C LEU A 130 -48.27 5.93 27.02
N GLN A 131 -48.19 5.44 25.79
CA GLN A 131 -49.37 5.14 24.95
C GLN A 131 -50.19 3.96 25.48
N THR A 132 -49.53 2.95 26.07
CA THR A 132 -50.17 1.69 26.47
C THR A 132 -50.68 1.69 27.91
N GLY A 133 -49.95 2.32 28.85
CA GLY A 133 -50.28 2.27 30.28
C GLY A 133 -50.20 3.61 31.01
N GLY A 134 -50.00 4.72 30.28
CA GLY A 134 -49.91 6.06 30.86
C GLY A 134 -48.62 6.29 31.66
N TRP A 135 -48.61 7.34 32.48
CA TRP A 135 -47.40 7.81 33.18
C TRP A 135 -46.89 6.83 34.24
N ALA A 136 -47.77 6.06 34.87
CA ALA A 136 -47.42 5.14 35.96
C ALA A 136 -46.78 3.83 35.49
N SER A 137 -46.92 3.47 34.21
CA SER A 137 -46.38 2.23 33.64
C SER A 137 -44.94 2.37 33.13
N VAL A 138 -44.42 3.61 33.05
CA VAL A 138 -43.11 3.86 32.45
C VAL A 138 -42.00 3.39 33.39
N THR A 139 -41.27 2.37 32.94
CA THR A 139 -40.17 1.74 33.67
C THR A 139 -38.92 1.68 32.81
N CYS A 140 -37.76 1.53 33.46
CA CYS A 140 -36.48 1.40 32.77
C CYS A 140 -36.47 0.08 31.97
N PRO A 141 -36.11 0.08 30.68
CA PRO A 141 -36.11 -1.14 29.88
C PRO A 141 -35.06 -2.16 30.34
N GLN A 142 -34.07 -1.76 31.15
CA GLN A 142 -32.97 -2.61 31.60
C GLN A 142 -33.21 -3.23 32.98
N CYS A 143 -33.67 -2.44 33.96
CA CYS A 143 -33.86 -2.89 35.35
C CYS A 143 -35.30 -2.82 35.85
N ARG A 144 -36.23 -2.32 35.02
CA ARG A 144 -37.66 -2.14 35.33
C ARG A 144 -37.98 -1.21 36.50
N THR A 145 -37.01 -0.42 36.99
CA THR A 145 -37.27 0.64 37.96
C THR A 145 -38.20 1.70 37.35
N SER A 146 -39.21 2.14 38.11
CA SER A 146 -40.15 3.17 37.68
C SER A 146 -39.45 4.52 37.44
N LEU A 147 -39.81 5.19 36.35
CA LEU A 147 -39.28 6.52 36.03
C LEU A 147 -40.19 7.59 36.60
N SER A 148 -39.61 8.65 37.18
CA SER A 148 -40.37 9.83 37.57
C SER A 148 -40.79 10.66 36.33
N PRO A 149 -41.81 11.52 36.43
CA PRO A 149 -42.16 12.44 35.33
C PRO A 149 -41.00 13.32 34.86
N ARG A 150 -40.08 13.67 35.78
CA ARG A 150 -38.86 14.41 35.47
C ARG A 150 -37.90 13.57 34.61
N ASP A 151 -37.70 12.30 34.97
CA ASP A 151 -36.85 11.36 34.24
C ASP A 151 -37.40 11.10 32.83
N ILE A 152 -38.71 10.93 32.71
CA ILE A 152 -39.42 10.75 31.43
C ILE A 152 -39.16 11.95 30.51
N ARG A 153 -39.40 13.17 31.02
CA ARG A 153 -39.15 14.40 30.24
C ARG A 153 -37.67 14.50 29.84
N ARG A 154 -36.75 14.19 30.74
CA ARG A 154 -35.30 14.23 30.46
C ARG A 154 -34.91 13.26 29.34
N CYS A 155 -35.42 12.02 29.37
CA CYS A 155 -35.14 11.03 28.34
C CYS A 155 -35.76 11.41 26.98
N LEU A 156 -36.94 12.03 26.97
CA LEU A 156 -37.58 12.47 25.72
C LEU A 156 -36.89 13.67 25.07
N LEU A 157 -36.14 14.47 25.85
CA LEU A 157 -35.37 15.63 25.35
C LEU A 157 -33.95 15.28 24.91
N LEU A 158 -33.61 14.00 24.77
CA LEU A 158 -32.35 13.57 24.16
C LEU A 158 -32.34 13.98 22.69
N ASN A 159 -31.40 14.85 22.29
CA ASN A 159 -31.19 15.18 20.89
C ASN A 159 -30.58 13.95 20.18
N THR A 160 -31.23 13.54 19.09
CA THR A 160 -30.74 12.54 18.13
C THR A 160 -29.76 13.20 17.16
#